data_AF-A0A2H9Q9D7-F1
#
_entry.id   AF-A0A2H9Q9D7-F1
#
_cell.length_a   1.000
_cell.length_b   1.000
_cell.length_c   1.000
_cell.angle_alpha   90.00
_cell.angle_beta   90.00
_cell.angle_gamma   90.00
#
_symmetry.space_group_name_H-M   'P 1'
#
loop_
_entity.id
_entity.type
_entity.pdbx_description
1 polymer ?
#
loop_
_entity_poly.entity_id
_entity_poly.type
_entity_poly.pdbx_seq_one_letter_code
_entity_poly.pdbx_strand_id
1 'polypeptide(L)'
;MQKKKSLVVPGEALAYAVEYVGGKNIVELEDGQLYPERVGTKTVNEEDRSIEVKSEKTARIVKPGDLVYAKVYKIFDQMTLLEFQPVEKGLGGERTFAYLRISELSRGYAENIRDYLRTGDYIKARVKEVKPLGIYLTMKDDDLGVVRAFCSRCRAELTEDGKCPECSRTETRKWAGKPFMRPPRRFPERGPRSRNTGPRRGQGGPRTRMGPPRSGPRRPPSNRNERPPRNR
;
A
#
# COMPACT_ATOMS: atom_id res chain seq x y z
N MET A 1 38.42 -24.99 11.22
CA MET A 1 38.30 -25.79 9.98
C MET A 1 37.58 -24.97 8.93
N GLN A 2 38.22 -24.71 7.79
CA GLN A 2 37.64 -23.93 6.70
C GLN A 2 36.56 -24.77 6.00
N LYS A 3 35.29 -24.31 6.04
CA LYS A 3 34.23 -24.86 5.17
C LYS A 3 34.66 -24.58 3.72
N LYS A 4 35.00 -25.61 2.95
CA LYS A 4 35.18 -25.50 1.48
C LYS A 4 33.83 -25.07 0.90
N LYS A 5 33.69 -23.77 0.64
CA LYS A 5 32.56 -23.22 -0.11
C LYS A 5 32.77 -23.61 -1.57
N SER A 6 32.05 -24.62 -2.06
CA SER A 6 31.95 -24.90 -3.48
C SER A 6 30.66 -24.28 -4.02
N LEU A 7 30.80 -23.46 -5.05
CA LEU A 7 29.68 -23.02 -5.88
C LEU A 7 29.23 -24.25 -6.69
N VAL A 8 27.93 -24.52 -6.71
CA VAL A 8 27.32 -25.66 -7.42
C VAL A 8 26.21 -25.17 -8.33
N VAL A 9 25.98 -25.89 -9.42
CA VAL A 9 24.99 -25.56 -10.46
C VAL A 9 24.04 -26.73 -10.72
N PRO A 10 22.78 -26.48 -11.16
CA PRO A 10 21.87 -27.55 -11.56
C PRO A 10 22.49 -28.48 -12.60
N GLY A 11 22.38 -29.78 -12.37
CA GLY A 11 23.01 -30.83 -13.19
C GLY A 11 24.35 -31.36 -12.65
N GLU A 12 24.94 -30.72 -11.63
CA GLU A 12 26.11 -31.25 -10.93
C GLU A 12 25.67 -32.22 -9.81
N ALA A 13 26.11 -33.48 -9.88
CA ALA A 13 25.80 -34.46 -8.84
C ALA A 13 26.55 -34.15 -7.53
N LEU A 14 25.84 -34.13 -6.40
CA LEU A 14 26.40 -33.68 -5.11
C LEU A 14 26.84 -34.82 -4.19
N ALA A 15 26.02 -35.86 -4.11
CA ALA A 15 26.17 -37.06 -3.29
C ALA A 15 25.02 -38.05 -3.60
N TYR A 16 25.07 -39.24 -3.01
CA TYR A 16 23.94 -40.16 -3.00
C TYR A 16 23.06 -39.98 -1.75
N ALA A 17 21.76 -40.27 -1.89
CA ALA A 17 20.79 -40.21 -0.80
C ALA A 17 21.10 -41.20 0.35
N VAL A 18 21.89 -42.24 0.07
CA VAL A 18 22.39 -43.17 1.09
C VAL A 18 23.52 -42.59 1.95
N GLU A 19 24.26 -41.61 1.43
CA GLU A 19 25.36 -40.96 2.14
C GLU A 19 24.86 -39.76 2.94
N TYR A 20 23.97 -38.97 2.34
CA TYR A 20 23.46 -37.74 2.91
C TYR A 20 21.96 -37.57 2.64
N VAL A 21 21.27 -36.91 3.57
CA VAL A 21 19.89 -36.47 3.42
C VAL A 21 19.85 -35.15 2.65
N GLY A 22 19.04 -35.07 1.60
CA GLY A 22 18.78 -33.84 0.87
C GLY A 22 17.97 -32.84 1.69
N GLY A 23 18.52 -31.65 1.92
CA GLY A 23 17.84 -30.54 2.59
C GLY A 23 17.29 -29.50 1.61
N LYS A 24 17.39 -28.22 1.97
CA LYS A 24 16.87 -27.12 1.12
C LYS A 24 17.59 -27.00 -0.23
N ASN A 25 16.79 -26.79 -1.27
CA ASN A 25 17.22 -26.62 -2.67
C ASN A 25 17.99 -27.84 -3.22
N ILE A 26 17.61 -29.05 -2.77
CA ILE A 26 18.11 -30.33 -3.27
C ILE A 26 16.93 -31.09 -3.88
N VAL A 27 17.17 -31.75 -5.00
CA VAL A 27 16.26 -32.72 -5.62
C VAL A 27 16.96 -34.08 -5.67
N GLU A 28 16.26 -35.12 -5.26
CA GLU A 28 16.69 -36.51 -5.46
C GLU A 28 16.07 -37.03 -6.76
N LEU A 29 16.88 -37.63 -7.63
CA LEU A 29 16.42 -38.29 -8.85
C LEU A 29 16.25 -39.80 -8.62
N GLU A 30 15.65 -40.50 -9.59
CA GLU A 30 15.33 -41.93 -9.49
C GLU A 30 16.57 -42.83 -9.30
N ASP A 31 17.76 -42.35 -9.67
CA ASP A 31 19.05 -43.02 -9.47
C ASP A 31 19.58 -42.88 -8.03
N GLY A 32 18.86 -42.20 -7.15
CA GLY A 32 19.24 -41.94 -5.77
C GLY A 32 20.35 -40.89 -5.64
N GLN A 33 20.68 -40.14 -6.70
CA GLN A 33 21.62 -39.03 -6.63
C GLN A 33 20.91 -37.72 -6.26
N LEU A 34 21.62 -36.93 -5.45
CA LEU A 34 21.19 -35.61 -5.01
C LEU A 34 21.76 -34.54 -5.92
N TYR A 35 20.88 -33.68 -6.43
CA TYR A 35 21.20 -32.57 -7.32
C TYR A 35 20.76 -31.23 -6.74
N PRO A 36 21.49 -30.14 -7.00
CA PRO A 36 21.07 -28.80 -6.61
C PRO A 36 19.90 -28.34 -7.49
N GLU A 37 18.82 -27.89 -6.86
CA GLU A 37 17.67 -27.30 -7.57
C GLU A 37 18.01 -25.93 -8.19
N ARG A 38 18.92 -25.19 -7.55
CA ARG A 38 19.32 -23.84 -7.93
C ARG A 38 20.82 -23.65 -7.79
N VAL A 39 21.37 -22.69 -8.53
CA VAL A 39 22.77 -22.25 -8.37
C VAL A 39 22.97 -21.68 -6.95
N GLY A 40 24.02 -22.13 -6.26
CA GLY A 40 24.31 -21.68 -4.90
C GLY A 40 25.56 -22.30 -4.30
N THR A 41 25.81 -22.02 -3.02
CA THR A 41 26.93 -22.60 -2.28
C THR A 41 26.50 -23.86 -1.53
N LYS A 42 27.19 -24.98 -1.74
CA LYS A 42 26.97 -26.23 -1.00
C LYS A 42 27.35 -26.03 0.47
N THR A 43 26.47 -26.43 1.37
CA THR A 43 26.72 -26.53 2.82
C THR A 43 26.42 -27.95 3.26
N VAL A 44 27.39 -28.59 3.91
CA VAL A 44 27.23 -29.93 4.49
C VAL A 44 27.16 -29.79 6.01
N ASN A 45 26.17 -30.43 6.63
CA ASN A 45 26.15 -30.68 8.06
C ASN A 45 26.54 -32.15 8.30
N GLU A 46 27.72 -32.35 8.88
CA GLU A 46 28.26 -33.69 9.17
C GLU A 46 27.50 -34.40 10.30
N GLU A 47 26.94 -33.66 11.26
CA GLU A 47 26.21 -34.22 12.40
C GLU A 47 24.89 -34.87 11.95
N ASP A 48 24.13 -34.15 11.13
CA ASP A 48 22.84 -34.62 10.59
C ASP A 48 22.99 -35.41 9.29
N ARG A 49 24.23 -35.53 8.77
CA ARG A 49 24.53 -35.98 7.40
C ARG A 49 23.59 -35.34 6.37
N SER A 50 23.45 -34.01 6.42
CA SER A 50 22.57 -33.29 5.49
C SER A 50 23.35 -32.38 4.55
N ILE A 51 22.87 -32.27 3.31
CA ILE A 51 23.41 -31.34 2.31
C ILE A 51 22.32 -30.32 1.97
N GLU A 52 22.69 -29.05 1.98
CA GLU A 52 21.85 -27.94 1.53
C GLU A 52 22.60 -27.05 0.54
N VAL A 53 21.85 -26.41 -0.36
CA VAL A 53 22.42 -25.42 -1.28
C VAL A 53 21.88 -24.05 -0.93
N LYS A 54 22.78 -23.14 -0.54
CA LYS A 54 22.42 -21.74 -0.25
C LYS A 54 22.55 -20.91 -1.52
N SER A 55 21.42 -20.58 -2.14
CA SER A 55 21.43 -19.64 -3.28
C SER A 55 21.69 -18.22 -2.80
N GLU A 56 22.59 -17.48 -3.48
CA GLU A 56 22.84 -16.07 -3.18
C GLU A 56 21.59 -15.21 -3.38
N LYS A 57 20.69 -15.62 -4.29
CA LYS A 57 19.39 -14.97 -4.51
C LYS A 57 18.35 -15.51 -3.54
N THR A 58 18.59 -15.36 -2.24
CA THR A 58 17.53 -15.62 -1.26
C THR A 58 16.60 -14.42 -1.25
N ALA A 59 15.49 -14.50 -1.98
CA ALA A 59 14.40 -13.55 -1.82
C ALA A 59 13.79 -13.74 -0.41
N ARG A 60 14.25 -12.96 0.57
CA ARG A 60 13.61 -12.77 1.86
C ARG A 60 12.18 -12.29 1.64
N ILE A 61 11.24 -12.93 2.31
CA ILE A 61 9.85 -12.51 2.35
C ILE A 61 9.77 -11.15 3.05
N VAL A 62 9.03 -10.23 2.46
CA VAL A 62 8.76 -8.90 3.01
C VAL A 62 8.02 -9.04 4.34
N LYS A 63 8.49 -8.36 5.38
CA LYS A 63 7.89 -8.38 6.72
C LYS A 63 7.30 -7.01 7.09
N PRO A 64 6.28 -6.99 7.96
CA PRO A 64 5.87 -5.75 8.61
C PRO A 64 7.08 -5.04 9.24
N GLY A 65 7.20 -3.74 9.02
CA GLY A 65 8.32 -2.91 9.48
C GLY A 65 9.40 -2.64 8.43
N ASP A 66 9.49 -3.45 7.37
CA ASP A 66 10.52 -3.26 6.34
C ASP A 66 10.30 -1.92 5.58
N LEU A 67 11.40 -1.22 5.28
CA LEU A 67 11.40 -0.02 4.45
C LEU A 67 11.46 -0.41 2.98
N VAL A 68 10.66 0.25 2.15
CA VAL A 68 10.49 -0.10 0.73
C VAL A 68 10.41 1.16 -0.12
N TYR A 69 10.91 1.06 -1.36
CA TYR A 69 10.64 2.06 -2.38
C TYR A 69 9.52 1.55 -3.29
N ALA A 70 8.75 2.47 -3.85
CA ALA A 70 7.70 2.09 -4.77
C ALA A 70 7.43 3.22 -5.77
N LYS A 71 6.92 2.84 -6.94
CA LYS A 71 6.43 3.78 -7.92
C LYS A 71 4.91 3.84 -7.88
N VAL A 72 4.34 5.04 -7.92
CA VAL A 72 2.89 5.22 -7.94
C VAL A 72 2.35 4.79 -9.30
N TYR A 73 1.65 3.66 -9.34
CA TYR A 73 1.07 3.12 -10.57
C TYR A 73 -0.30 3.71 -10.88
N LYS A 74 -1.21 3.68 -9.90
CA LYS A 74 -2.58 4.21 -10.07
C LYS A 74 -3.15 4.72 -8.76
N ILE A 75 -3.85 5.86 -8.83
CA ILE A 75 -4.55 6.46 -7.69
C ILE A 75 -6.06 6.27 -7.89
N PHE A 76 -6.71 5.69 -6.89
CA PHE A 76 -8.16 5.66 -6.73
C PHE A 76 -8.58 6.68 -5.65
N ASP A 77 -9.85 6.78 -5.33
CA ASP A 77 -10.34 7.81 -4.40
C ASP A 77 -9.85 7.61 -2.96
N GLN A 78 -9.86 6.37 -2.45
CA GLN A 78 -9.48 6.04 -1.07
C GLN A 78 -8.22 5.17 -0.95
N MET A 79 -7.65 4.74 -2.07
CA MET A 79 -6.48 3.88 -2.11
C MET A 79 -5.59 4.16 -3.32
N THR A 80 -4.31 3.83 -3.18
CA THR A 80 -3.32 3.92 -4.24
C THR A 80 -2.72 2.54 -4.47
N LEU A 81 -2.58 2.18 -5.74
CA LEU A 81 -1.84 1.02 -6.20
C LEU A 81 -0.41 1.44 -6.54
N LEU A 82 0.54 0.73 -5.95
CA LEU A 82 1.95 1.02 -6.01
C LEU A 82 2.68 -0.18 -6.59
N GLU A 83 3.63 0.06 -7.49
CA GLU A 83 4.54 -0.97 -7.97
C GLU A 83 5.73 -1.06 -7.01
N PHE A 84 5.90 -2.24 -6.41
CA PHE A 84 6.86 -2.50 -5.36
C PHE A 84 8.29 -2.58 -5.90
N GLN A 85 9.21 -1.87 -5.26
CA GLN A 85 10.64 -1.97 -5.54
C GLN A 85 11.43 -2.21 -4.22
N PRO A 86 11.97 -3.41 -4.01
CA PRO A 86 12.71 -3.71 -2.78
C PRO A 86 13.99 -2.87 -2.65
N VAL A 87 14.32 -2.48 -1.42
CA VAL A 87 15.57 -1.78 -1.08
C VAL A 87 16.77 -2.73 -1.16
N GLU A 88 16.61 -3.95 -0.67
CA GLU A 88 17.66 -4.97 -0.64
C GLU A 88 17.49 -5.96 -1.78
N LYS A 89 18.60 -6.35 -2.42
CA LYS A 89 18.62 -7.43 -3.40
C LYS A 89 18.14 -8.71 -2.70
N GLY A 90 17.03 -9.27 -3.18
CA GLY A 90 16.40 -10.42 -2.55
C GLY A 90 15.39 -10.06 -1.47
N LEU A 91 14.64 -8.95 -1.55
CA LEU A 91 13.37 -8.80 -0.82
C LEU A 91 12.20 -8.99 -1.79
N GLY A 92 11.46 -10.09 -1.67
CA GLY A 92 10.26 -10.36 -2.49
C GLY A 92 10.51 -10.67 -3.98
N GLY A 93 9.53 -11.32 -4.61
CA GLY A 93 9.55 -11.63 -6.04
C GLY A 93 9.45 -10.38 -6.91
N GLU A 94 10.04 -10.46 -8.10
CA GLU A 94 10.02 -9.40 -9.10
C GLU A 94 8.57 -8.94 -9.36
N ARG A 95 8.32 -7.63 -9.17
CA ARG A 95 7.08 -6.91 -9.51
C ARG A 95 5.82 -7.37 -8.78
N THR A 96 5.75 -7.06 -7.49
CA THR A 96 4.51 -7.16 -6.70
C THR A 96 3.81 -5.80 -6.64
N PHE A 97 2.47 -5.78 -6.57
CA PHE A 97 1.73 -4.56 -6.27
C PHE A 97 1.48 -4.42 -4.77
N ALA A 98 1.54 -3.18 -4.28
CA ALA A 98 1.24 -2.83 -2.90
C ALA A 98 0.14 -1.77 -2.84
N TYR A 99 -0.57 -1.75 -1.71
CA TYR A 99 -1.70 -0.87 -1.46
C TYR A 99 -1.35 0.18 -0.40
N LEU A 100 -1.69 1.43 -0.68
CA LEU A 100 -1.57 2.53 0.26
C LEU A 100 -2.93 3.21 0.44
N ARG A 101 -3.48 3.15 1.65
CA ARG A 101 -4.78 3.75 1.99
C ARG A 101 -4.63 5.24 2.31
N ILE A 102 -5.69 6.02 2.06
CA ILE A 102 -5.71 7.45 2.37
C ILE A 102 -5.39 7.75 3.85
N SER A 103 -5.85 6.90 4.75
CA SER A 103 -5.58 7.00 6.19
C SER A 103 -4.13 6.72 6.58
N GLU A 104 -3.29 6.27 5.64
CA GLU A 104 -1.88 5.92 5.85
C GLU A 104 -0.92 6.92 5.19
N LEU A 105 -1.42 8.03 4.63
CA LEU A 105 -0.61 9.06 3.97
C LEU A 105 0.04 10.04 4.94
N SER A 106 -0.63 10.36 6.04
CA SER A 106 -0.13 11.30 7.04
C SER A 106 -0.78 11.04 8.39
N ARG A 107 -0.21 11.61 9.46
CA ARG A 107 -0.80 11.54 10.81
C ARG A 107 -2.12 12.30 10.92
N GLY A 108 -2.32 13.34 10.10
CA GLY A 108 -3.56 14.10 10.05
C GLY A 108 -4.58 13.54 9.05
N TYR A 109 -5.80 14.08 9.10
CA TYR A 109 -6.88 13.68 8.18
C TYR A 109 -6.59 14.06 6.72
N ALA A 110 -6.37 13.09 5.84
CA ALA A 110 -6.18 13.33 4.42
C ALA A 110 -7.53 13.26 3.67
N GLU A 111 -7.90 14.34 2.98
CA GLU A 111 -9.14 14.41 2.18
C GLU A 111 -8.94 13.84 0.77
N ASN A 112 -7.81 14.16 0.14
CA ASN A 112 -7.49 13.73 -1.22
C ASN A 112 -6.07 13.20 -1.28
N ILE A 113 -5.90 12.01 -1.87
CA ILE A 113 -4.59 11.39 -2.07
C ILE A 113 -3.70 12.25 -2.98
N ARG A 114 -4.30 12.93 -3.96
CA ARG A 114 -3.59 13.72 -5.00
C ARG A 114 -2.84 14.94 -4.44
N ASP A 115 -3.12 15.33 -3.20
CA ASP A 115 -2.41 16.40 -2.50
C ASP A 115 -1.07 15.93 -1.91
N TYR A 116 -0.93 14.61 -1.70
CA TYR A 116 0.23 13.97 -1.09
C TYR A 116 1.14 13.33 -2.14
N LEU A 117 0.57 12.70 -3.17
CA LEU A 117 1.30 11.96 -4.20
C LEU A 117 0.54 11.92 -5.53
N ARG A 118 1.26 11.74 -6.64
CA ARG A 118 0.69 11.60 -7.99
C ARG A 118 1.22 10.36 -8.71
N THR A 119 0.47 9.95 -9.73
CA THR A 119 0.87 8.85 -10.61
C THR A 119 2.22 9.12 -11.26
N GLY A 120 3.13 8.15 -11.14
CA GLY A 120 4.50 8.23 -11.63
C GLY A 120 5.53 8.71 -10.60
N ASP A 121 5.10 9.22 -9.44
CA ASP A 121 6.02 9.60 -8.36
C ASP A 121 6.68 8.34 -7.75
N TYR A 122 7.93 8.49 -7.29
CA TYR A 122 8.64 7.49 -6.49
C TYR A 122 8.54 7.85 -5.02
N ILE A 123 8.20 6.86 -4.19
CA ILE A 123 7.96 7.04 -2.77
C ILE A 123 8.83 6.09 -1.93
N LYS A 124 9.16 6.53 -0.73
CA LYS A 124 9.72 5.73 0.37
C LYS A 124 8.60 5.49 1.38
N ALA A 125 8.31 4.22 1.65
CA ALA A 125 7.23 3.80 2.55
C ALA A 125 7.70 2.67 3.47
N ARG A 126 6.87 2.35 4.46
CA ARG A 126 7.09 1.19 5.35
C ARG A 126 5.97 0.18 5.17
N VAL A 127 6.32 -1.10 5.25
CA VAL A 127 5.34 -2.19 5.24
C VAL A 127 4.59 -2.18 6.57
N LYS A 128 3.28 -1.99 6.52
CA LYS A 128 2.42 -2.00 7.71
C LYS A 128 1.95 -3.42 8.03
N GLU A 129 1.43 -4.11 7.02
CA GLU A 129 0.89 -5.45 7.16
C GLU A 129 1.01 -6.20 5.82
N VAL A 130 1.22 -7.51 5.89
CA VAL A 130 1.24 -8.42 4.74
C VAL A 130 0.06 -9.37 4.91
N LYS A 131 -0.87 -9.35 3.96
CA LYS A 131 -2.06 -10.21 3.94
C LYS A 131 -2.03 -11.09 2.69
N PRO A 132 -2.80 -12.20 2.66
CA PRO A 132 -2.89 -13.05 1.47
C PRO A 132 -3.31 -12.29 0.20
N LEU A 133 -4.12 -11.24 0.36
CA LEU A 133 -4.61 -10.40 -0.74
C LEU A 133 -3.65 -9.28 -1.16
N GLY A 134 -2.52 -9.09 -0.47
CA GLY A 134 -1.51 -8.11 -0.84
C GLY A 134 -0.78 -7.45 0.33
N ILE A 135 0.16 -6.58 -0.04
CA ILE A 135 1.02 -5.83 0.88
C ILE A 135 0.42 -4.45 1.11
N TYR A 136 0.28 -4.04 2.37
CA TYR A 136 -0.22 -2.72 2.74
C TYR A 136 0.90 -1.88 3.31
N LEU A 137 1.05 -0.66 2.77
CA LEU A 137 2.10 0.27 3.14
C LEU A 137 1.57 1.43 4.00
N THR A 138 2.49 2.11 4.67
CA THR A 138 2.25 3.36 5.38
C THR A 138 3.34 4.38 5.08
N MET A 139 2.92 5.64 5.05
CA MET A 139 3.77 6.82 4.88
C MET A 139 3.44 7.84 5.97
N LYS A 140 3.04 7.42 7.18
CA LYS A 140 2.67 8.39 8.23
C LYS A 140 3.84 9.19 8.78
N ASP A 141 5.01 8.56 8.87
CA ASP A 141 6.19 9.18 9.48
C ASP A 141 6.83 10.21 8.57
N ASP A 142 7.56 11.15 9.18
CA ASP A 142 8.12 12.30 8.47
C ASP A 142 9.27 11.90 7.54
N ASP A 143 10.03 10.85 7.88
CA ASP A 143 11.07 10.26 7.02
C ASP A 143 10.51 9.49 5.81
N LEU A 144 9.18 9.33 5.74
CA LEU A 144 8.47 8.61 4.67
C LEU A 144 7.66 9.58 3.83
N GLY A 145 7.77 9.43 2.52
CA GLY A 145 7.30 10.44 1.60
C GLY A 145 7.69 10.14 0.16
N VAL A 146 7.33 11.06 -0.72
CA VAL A 146 7.83 11.17 -2.08
C VAL A 146 9.32 11.49 -2.02
N VAL A 147 10.10 10.70 -2.75
CA VAL A 147 11.56 10.90 -2.92
C VAL A 147 11.88 11.46 -4.29
N ARG A 148 11.02 11.21 -5.28
CA ARG A 148 11.15 11.76 -6.62
C ARG A 148 9.78 12.01 -7.21
N ALA A 149 9.56 13.20 -7.75
CA ALA A 149 8.28 13.60 -8.31
C ALA A 149 8.46 14.27 -9.68
N PHE A 150 7.43 14.20 -10.50
CA PHE A 150 7.42 14.84 -11.81
C PHE A 150 6.27 15.85 -11.93
N CYS A 151 6.51 16.93 -12.65
CA CYS A 151 5.50 17.94 -12.92
C CYS A 151 4.33 17.33 -13.70
N SER A 152 3.11 17.64 -13.28
CA SER A 152 1.88 17.15 -13.92
C SER A 152 1.70 17.69 -15.35
N ARG A 153 2.38 18.78 -15.71
CA ARG A 153 2.25 19.44 -17.02
C ARG A 153 3.37 19.06 -17.98
N CYS A 154 4.62 19.32 -17.61
CA CYS A 154 5.78 19.17 -18.50
C CYS A 154 6.63 17.93 -18.22
N ARG A 155 6.28 17.12 -17.21
CA ARG A 155 7.03 15.91 -16.80
C ARG A 155 8.47 16.14 -16.35
N ALA A 156 8.94 17.38 -16.26
CA ALA A 156 10.22 17.70 -15.63
C ALA A 156 10.22 17.31 -14.14
N GLU A 157 11.39 16.96 -13.63
CA GLU A 157 11.57 16.62 -12.21
C GLU A 157 11.30 17.84 -11.33
N LEU A 158 10.51 17.65 -10.27
CA LEU A 158 10.21 18.71 -9.31
C LEU A 158 11.36 18.83 -8.32
N THR A 159 11.67 20.06 -7.89
CA THR A 159 12.50 20.26 -6.72
C THR A 159 11.78 19.74 -5.47
N GLU A 160 12.53 19.48 -4.39
CA GLU A 160 11.96 19.03 -3.12
C GLU A 160 10.97 20.04 -2.49
N ASP A 161 10.89 21.26 -3.01
CA ASP A 161 9.91 22.27 -2.60
C ASP A 161 8.63 22.21 -3.46
N GLY A 162 8.53 21.23 -4.36
CA GLY A 162 7.41 21.06 -5.27
C GLY A 162 7.39 22.04 -6.44
N LYS A 163 8.49 22.76 -6.70
CA LYS A 163 8.59 23.72 -7.81
C LYS A 163 9.15 23.04 -9.05
N CYS A 164 8.49 23.27 -10.18
CA CYS A 164 8.99 22.84 -11.47
C CYS A 164 9.97 23.87 -12.04
N PRO A 165 11.20 23.48 -12.40
CA PRO A 165 12.17 24.40 -13.00
C PRO A 165 11.73 24.88 -14.39
N GLU A 166 11.12 24.00 -15.19
CA GLU A 166 10.73 24.31 -16.59
C GLU A 166 9.49 25.22 -16.72
N CYS A 167 8.40 24.89 -16.02
CA CYS A 167 7.11 25.59 -16.20
C CYS A 167 6.71 26.47 -15.01
N SER A 168 7.60 26.63 -14.02
CA SER A 168 7.38 27.43 -12.79
C SER A 168 6.14 27.06 -11.96
N ARG A 169 5.50 25.92 -12.25
CA ARG A 169 4.35 25.44 -11.50
C ARG A 169 4.80 24.92 -10.14
N THR A 170 4.06 25.30 -9.10
CA THR A 170 4.24 24.74 -7.76
C THR A 170 3.15 23.70 -7.51
N GLU A 171 3.54 22.51 -7.07
CA GLU A 171 2.64 21.41 -6.71
C GLU A 171 2.97 20.88 -5.32
N THR A 172 1.96 20.59 -4.52
CA THR A 172 2.16 20.01 -3.18
C THR A 172 2.40 18.52 -3.26
N ARG A 173 3.32 18.01 -2.44
CA ARG A 173 3.59 16.60 -2.21
C ARG A 173 4.01 16.40 -0.75
N LYS A 174 3.83 15.19 -0.23
CA LYS A 174 4.47 14.80 1.04
C LYS A 174 5.89 14.34 0.76
N TRP A 175 6.88 15.20 0.91
CA TRP A 175 8.29 14.86 0.72
C TRP A 175 8.83 14.05 1.89
N ALA A 176 9.71 13.10 1.61
CA ALA A 176 10.40 12.33 2.65
C ALA A 176 11.39 13.22 3.40
N GLY A 177 11.40 13.16 4.72
CA GLY A 177 12.29 13.93 5.60
C GLY A 177 11.85 15.38 5.83
N LYS A 178 10.69 15.80 5.32
CA LYS A 178 10.15 17.15 5.53
C LYS A 178 8.73 17.10 6.11
N PRO A 179 8.38 18.01 7.04
CA PRO A 179 7.02 18.13 7.52
C PRO A 179 6.08 18.50 6.37
N PHE A 180 4.96 17.79 6.25
CA PHE A 180 3.98 18.07 5.21
C PHE A 180 3.21 19.35 5.52
N MET A 181 3.50 20.43 4.78
CA MET A 181 2.68 21.63 4.78
C MET A 181 1.40 21.38 3.99
N ARG A 182 0.27 21.33 4.70
CA ARG A 182 -1.04 21.25 4.05
C ARG A 182 -1.29 22.49 3.21
N PRO A 183 -1.82 22.35 1.99
CA PRO A 183 -2.36 23.51 1.31
C PRO A 183 -3.44 24.14 2.19
N PRO A 184 -3.56 25.48 2.20
CA PRO A 184 -4.64 26.14 2.92
C PRO A 184 -5.97 25.53 2.47
N ARG A 185 -6.85 25.18 3.42
CA ARG A 185 -8.19 24.67 3.09
C ARG A 185 -8.85 25.68 2.17
N ARG A 186 -9.05 25.31 0.91
CA ARG A 186 -9.87 26.10 -0.01
C ARG A 186 -11.30 25.98 0.51
N PHE A 187 -11.70 26.89 1.39
CA PHE A 187 -13.11 27.11 1.61
C PHE A 187 -13.69 27.43 0.23
N PRO A 188 -14.68 26.68 -0.28
CA PRO A 188 -15.39 27.12 -1.46
C PRO A 188 -15.87 28.53 -1.14
N GLU A 189 -15.48 29.50 -1.98
CA GLU A 189 -15.94 30.88 -1.83
C GLU A 189 -17.47 30.78 -1.71
N ARG A 190 -18.00 31.13 -0.54
CA ARG A 190 -19.43 31.35 -0.42
C ARG A 190 -19.68 32.55 -1.34
N GLY A 191 -20.13 32.26 -2.56
CA GLY A 191 -20.54 33.28 -3.50
C GLY A 191 -21.46 34.28 -2.79
N PRO A 192 -21.44 35.56 -3.16
CA PRO A 192 -22.19 36.58 -2.46
C PRO A 192 -23.62 36.10 -2.28
N ARG A 193 -24.07 35.96 -1.02
CA ARG A 193 -25.47 35.73 -0.72
C ARG A 193 -26.21 36.92 -1.31
N SER A 194 -26.86 36.73 -2.46
CA SER A 194 -27.84 37.67 -2.97
C SER A 194 -28.83 37.88 -1.83
N ARG A 195 -28.75 39.05 -1.19
CA ARG A 195 -29.81 39.52 -0.32
C ARG A 195 -30.95 39.82 -1.28
N ASN A 196 -31.82 38.85 -1.51
CA ASN A 196 -33.16 39.15 -1.97
C ASN A 196 -33.83 39.99 -0.88
N THR A 197 -33.62 41.31 -0.93
CA THR A 197 -34.47 42.31 -0.29
C THR A 197 -35.78 42.35 -1.06
N GLY A 198 -36.60 41.30 -0.91
CA GLY A 198 -38.01 41.39 -1.27
C GLY A 198 -38.70 42.41 -0.36
N PRO A 199 -39.65 43.21 -0.87
CA PRO A 199 -40.29 44.24 -0.07
C PRO A 199 -41.11 43.59 1.04
N ARG A 200 -40.87 44.01 2.28
CA ARG A 200 -41.75 43.75 3.42
C ARG A 200 -43.11 44.40 3.12
N ARG A 201 -44.12 43.61 2.79
CA ARG A 201 -45.53 43.99 3.00
C ARG A 201 -46.07 43.21 4.18
N GLY A 202 -46.06 43.86 5.34
CA GLY A 202 -46.96 43.49 6.42
C GLY A 202 -48.38 43.92 6.07
N GLN A 203 -49.34 43.08 6.39
CA GLN A 203 -50.68 43.50 6.82
C GLN A 203 -51.28 42.32 7.61
N GLY A 204 -51.73 42.62 8.83
CA GLY A 204 -52.19 41.64 9.80
C GLY A 204 -53.53 41.00 9.44
N GLY A 205 -53.74 39.80 9.96
CA GLY A 205 -55.04 39.14 10.08
C GLY A 205 -55.15 38.50 11.47
N PRO A 206 -56.35 38.46 12.08
CA PRO A 206 -56.52 38.21 13.50
C PRO A 206 -56.26 36.75 13.90
N ARG A 207 -55.74 36.60 15.11
CA ARG A 207 -55.55 35.31 15.81
C ARG A 207 -56.89 34.58 15.93
N THR A 208 -57.08 33.49 15.20
CA THR A 208 -58.13 32.51 15.50
C THR A 208 -57.57 31.36 16.34
N ARG A 209 -58.45 30.91 17.22
CA ARG A 209 -58.23 30.17 18.46
C ARG A 209 -57.75 28.72 18.20
N MET A 210 -56.87 28.26 19.08
CA MET A 210 -56.40 26.87 19.20
C MET A 210 -57.54 25.83 19.10
N GLY A 211 -57.38 24.83 18.22
CA GLY A 211 -58.07 23.55 18.29
C GLY A 211 -57.08 22.45 18.71
N PRO A 212 -57.51 21.40 19.45
CA PRO A 212 -56.59 20.40 19.98
C PRO A 212 -56.02 19.51 18.85
N PRO A 213 -54.84 18.89 19.04
CA PRO A 213 -54.24 18.02 18.04
C PRO A 213 -55.09 16.76 17.87
N ARG A 214 -55.49 16.46 16.63
CA ARG A 214 -56.10 15.17 16.29
C ARG A 214 -55.06 14.07 16.44
N SER A 215 -55.30 13.18 17.39
CA SER A 215 -54.66 11.89 17.56
C SER A 215 -54.89 11.00 16.32
N GLY A 216 -53.85 10.81 15.51
CA GLY A 216 -53.80 9.76 14.49
C GLY A 216 -53.01 8.54 14.99
N PRO A 217 -53.42 7.30 14.66
CA PRO A 217 -52.97 6.10 15.35
C PRO A 217 -51.49 5.79 15.06
N ARG A 218 -50.80 5.38 16.12
CA ARG A 218 -49.44 4.83 16.09
C ARG A 218 -49.42 3.59 15.20
N ARG A 219 -48.61 3.59 14.15
CA ARG A 219 -48.25 2.35 13.42
C ARG A 219 -47.46 1.43 14.37
N PRO A 220 -47.85 0.16 14.53
CA PRO A 220 -47.10 -0.78 15.35
C PRO A 220 -45.79 -1.18 14.65
N PRO A 221 -44.75 -1.61 15.41
CA PRO A 221 -43.52 -2.13 14.84
C PRO A 221 -43.78 -3.52 14.23
N SER A 222 -43.42 -3.71 12.95
CA SER A 222 -43.43 -5.04 12.33
C SER A 222 -42.30 -5.88 12.91
N ASN A 223 -42.66 -6.85 13.74
CA ASN A 223 -41.75 -7.79 14.36
C ASN A 223 -41.46 -8.98 13.42
N ARG A 224 -40.18 -9.37 13.41
CA ARG A 224 -39.56 -10.68 13.12
C ARG A 224 -40.27 -11.78 12.33
N ASN A 225 -39.41 -12.45 11.56
CA ASN A 225 -39.35 -13.88 11.23
C ASN A 225 -40.14 -14.36 10.01
N GLU A 226 -39.50 -14.31 8.83
CA GLU A 226 -39.62 -15.41 7.85
C GLU A 226 -38.25 -15.63 7.17
N ARG A 227 -37.63 -16.78 7.45
CA ARG A 227 -36.53 -17.35 6.66
C ARG A 227 -37.17 -18.15 5.51
N PRO A 228 -36.77 -17.96 4.25
CA PRO A 228 -37.19 -18.88 3.19
C PRO A 228 -36.44 -20.23 3.31
N PRO A 229 -37.04 -21.34 2.86
CA PRO A 229 -36.47 -22.68 3.03
C PRO A 229 -35.24 -22.89 2.14
N ARG A 230 -34.28 -23.66 2.65
CA ARG A 230 -33.20 -24.26 1.86
C ARG A 230 -33.79 -25.40 1.03
N ASN A 231 -33.75 -25.27 -0.30
CA ASN A 231 -33.92 -26.42 -1.18
C ASN A 231 -32.63 -27.26 -1.21
N ARG A 232 -32.85 -28.58 -1.19
CA ARG A 232 -31.89 -29.66 -1.39
C ARG A 232 -31.25 -29.60 -2.77
#